data_AF-A0AAN8F5E6-F1
#
_entry.id   AF-A0AAN8F5E6-F1
#
_cell.length_a   1.000
_cell.length_b   1.000
_cell.length_c   1.000
_cell.angle_alpha   90.00
_cell.angle_beta   90.00
_cell.angle_gamma   90.00
#
_symmetry.space_group_name_H-M   'P 1'
#
loop_
_entity.id
_entity.type
_entity.pdbx_description
1 polymer ?
#
loop_
_entity_poly.entity_id
_entity_poly.type
_entity_poly.pdbx_seq_one_letter_code
_entity_poly.pdbx_strand_id
1 'polypeptide(L)'
;MSFHFYRKPMIASATALANLLKKYECYGENLVYPENEEELYETAIANTTLITSALTRIRTAVENVQEKVNKMEDQYSNAKKSDQKDLISELHEIDKESQYSQHLASAEEFIHTLEGQLTKAKVNLGRAQRKLKLPPSRDSIENASVQSTNGLNWSQGT
;
A
#
# COMPACT_ATOMS: atom_id res chain seq x y z
N MET A 1 11.21 27.28 16.82
CA MET A 1 11.56 25.98 16.20
C MET A 1 11.10 25.99 14.73
N SER A 2 11.64 25.17 13.80
CA SER A 2 11.18 25.17 12.38
C SER A 2 11.32 23.79 11.71
N PHE A 3 10.50 23.54 10.69
CA PHE A 3 10.50 22.37 9.79
C PHE A 3 11.31 22.55 8.51
N HIS A 4 12.17 23.57 8.41
CA HIS A 4 12.93 23.86 7.19
C HIS A 4 13.69 22.63 6.62
N PHE A 5 14.19 21.75 7.50
CA PHE A 5 14.88 20.51 7.10
C PHE A 5 13.94 19.40 6.62
N TYR A 6 12.64 19.45 6.92
CA TYR A 6 11.64 18.48 6.48
C TYR A 6 10.95 18.87 5.18
N ARG A 7 10.90 20.17 4.84
CA ARG A 7 10.21 20.67 3.65
C ARG A 7 10.64 19.97 2.36
N LYS A 8 11.94 20.02 2.01
CA LYS A 8 12.45 19.37 0.79
C LYS A 8 12.30 17.84 0.81
N PRO A 9 12.66 17.12 1.88
CA PRO A 9 12.43 15.68 1.95
C PRO A 9 10.96 15.27 1.86
N MET A 10 10.05 16.07 2.41
CA MET A 10 8.61 15.83 2.34
C MET A 10 8.11 15.96 0.90
N ILE A 11 8.40 17.08 0.24
CA ILE A 11 8.03 17.31 -1.17
C ILE A 11 8.56 16.19 -2.06
N ALA A 12 9.82 15.79 -1.88
CA ALA A 12 10.41 14.70 -2.67
C ALA A 12 9.69 13.35 -2.42
N SER A 13 9.38 13.04 -1.16
CA SER A 13 8.70 11.77 -0.81
C SER A 13 7.26 11.74 -1.31
N ALA A 14 6.52 12.84 -1.15
CA ALA A 14 5.15 12.98 -1.64
C ALA A 14 5.10 12.91 -3.18
N THR A 15 6.04 13.58 -3.87
CA THR A 15 6.18 13.49 -5.33
C THR A 15 6.47 12.06 -5.78
N ALA A 16 7.35 11.33 -5.06
CA ALA A 16 7.62 9.93 -5.36
C ALA A 16 6.36 9.06 -5.22
N LEU A 17 5.57 9.27 -4.17
CA LEU A 17 4.30 8.57 -3.97
C LEU A 17 3.32 8.89 -5.12
N ALA A 18 3.14 10.17 -5.45
CA ALA A 18 2.27 10.59 -6.55
C ALA A 18 2.67 9.94 -7.89
N ASN A 19 3.97 9.89 -8.19
CA ASN A 19 4.49 9.24 -9.39
C ASN A 19 4.23 7.73 -9.40
N LEU A 20 4.31 7.06 -8.25
CA LEU A 20 3.98 5.63 -8.15
C LEU A 20 2.48 5.38 -8.37
N LEU A 21 1.61 6.19 -7.78
CA LEU A 21 0.16 6.09 -7.99
C LEU A 21 -0.17 6.21 -9.48
N LYS A 22 0.36 7.23 -10.14
CA LYS A 22 0.18 7.41 -11.59
C LYS A 22 0.77 6.26 -12.40
N LYS A 23 2.00 5.82 -12.08
CA LYS A 23 2.69 4.74 -12.82
C LYS A 23 1.89 3.44 -12.82
N TYR A 24 1.18 3.16 -11.73
CA TYR A 24 0.47 1.90 -11.53
C TYR A 24 -1.03 2.00 -11.78
N GLU A 25 -1.57 3.17 -12.16
CA GLU A 25 -3.00 3.44 -12.30
C GLU A 25 -3.76 2.42 -13.15
N CYS A 26 -3.13 1.89 -14.21
CA CYS A 26 -3.71 0.87 -15.09
C CYS A 26 -4.08 -0.43 -14.36
N TYR A 27 -3.42 -0.77 -13.25
CA TYR A 27 -3.77 -1.93 -12.44
C TYR A 27 -4.98 -1.67 -11.54
N GLY A 28 -5.45 -0.43 -11.43
CA GLY A 28 -6.72 -0.10 -10.79
C GLY A 28 -7.95 -0.45 -11.64
N GLU A 29 -7.76 -0.60 -12.95
CA GLU A 29 -8.82 -0.91 -13.89
C GLU A 29 -9.26 -2.38 -13.81
N ASN A 30 -10.38 -2.73 -14.45
CA ASN A 30 -10.81 -4.13 -14.52
C ASN A 30 -9.86 -4.93 -15.41
N LEU A 31 -9.09 -5.82 -14.80
CA LEU A 31 -8.20 -6.73 -15.53
C LEU A 31 -9.02 -7.63 -16.47
N VAL A 32 -8.64 -7.63 -17.75
CA VAL A 32 -9.22 -8.52 -18.76
C VAL A 32 -8.41 -9.81 -18.79
N TYR A 33 -9.11 -10.94 -18.74
CA TYR A 33 -8.51 -12.26 -18.78
C TYR A 33 -8.91 -12.98 -20.07
N PRO A 34 -7.97 -13.61 -20.78
CA PRO A 34 -8.27 -14.37 -21.99
C PRO A 34 -9.01 -15.67 -21.65
N GLU A 35 -9.71 -16.22 -22.65
CA GLU A 35 -10.42 -17.50 -22.54
C GLU A 35 -9.47 -18.70 -22.70
N ASN A 36 -8.41 -18.56 -23.51
CA ASN A 36 -7.39 -19.57 -23.68
C ASN A 36 -6.68 -19.85 -22.35
N GLU A 37 -6.49 -21.12 -22.03
CA GLU A 37 -6.08 -21.57 -20.70
C GLU A 37 -4.59 -21.31 -20.42
N GLU A 38 -3.74 -21.42 -21.43
CA GLU A 38 -2.30 -21.09 -21.34
C GLU A 38 -2.12 -19.57 -21.25
N GLU A 39 -2.81 -18.80 -22.10
CA GLU A 39 -2.75 -17.34 -22.04
C GLU A 39 -3.33 -16.79 -20.73
N LEU A 40 -4.38 -17.44 -20.19
CA LEU A 40 -4.97 -17.10 -18.90
C LEU A 40 -3.96 -17.32 -17.77
N TYR A 41 -3.24 -18.45 -17.81
CA TYR A 41 -2.22 -18.79 -16.83
C TYR A 41 -1.10 -17.74 -16.82
N GLU A 42 -0.52 -17.44 -17.99
CA GLU A 42 0.56 -16.46 -18.13
C GLU A 42 0.11 -15.06 -17.71
N THR A 43 -1.08 -14.63 -18.15
CA THR A 43 -1.64 -13.32 -17.79
C THR A 43 -1.89 -13.23 -16.28
N ALA A 44 -2.42 -14.28 -15.66
CA ALA A 44 -2.69 -14.29 -14.23
C ALA A 44 -1.42 -14.30 -13.37
N ILE A 45 -0.36 -14.98 -13.80
CA ILE A 45 0.95 -14.92 -13.14
C ILE A 45 1.58 -13.54 -13.27
N ALA A 46 1.58 -12.98 -14.48
CA ALA A 46 2.13 -11.66 -14.74
C ALA A 46 1.42 -10.60 -13.87
N ASN A 47 0.09 -10.60 -13.87
CA ASN A 47 -0.70 -9.67 -13.06
C ASN A 47 -0.47 -9.88 -11.56
N THR A 48 -0.42 -11.13 -11.07
CA THR A 48 -0.11 -11.41 -9.66
C THR A 48 1.24 -10.83 -9.26
N THR A 49 2.26 -11.01 -10.10
CA THR A 49 3.63 -10.54 -9.85
C THR A 49 3.72 -9.01 -9.87
N LEU A 50 3.15 -8.39 -10.90
CA LEU A 50 3.22 -6.94 -11.12
C LEU A 50 2.43 -6.18 -10.05
N ILE A 51 1.23 -6.64 -9.71
CA ILE A 51 0.40 -6.02 -8.68
C ILE A 51 1.03 -6.18 -7.30
N THR A 52 1.62 -7.33 -6.99
CA THR A 52 2.36 -7.53 -5.73
C THR A 52 3.53 -6.55 -5.62
N SER A 53 4.31 -6.40 -6.70
CA SER A 53 5.42 -5.43 -6.76
C SER A 53 4.94 -3.98 -6.61
N ALA A 54 3.81 -3.62 -7.24
CA ALA A 54 3.21 -2.30 -7.12
C ALA A 54 2.77 -2.01 -5.67
N LEU A 55 2.05 -2.95 -5.04
CA LEU A 55 1.62 -2.85 -3.65
C LEU A 55 2.80 -2.61 -2.70
N THR A 56 3.87 -3.40 -2.83
CA THR A 56 5.07 -3.23 -2.00
C THR A 56 5.68 -1.84 -2.16
N ARG A 57 5.84 -1.36 -3.40
CA ARG A 57 6.45 -0.05 -3.66
C ARG A 57 5.59 1.11 -3.15
N ILE A 58 4.27 1.02 -3.32
CA ILE A 58 3.34 2.06 -2.84
C ILE A 58 3.33 2.08 -1.31
N ARG A 59 3.28 0.92 -0.65
CA ARG A 59 3.35 0.82 0.83
C ARG A 59 4.63 1.43 1.39
N THR A 60 5.78 1.08 0.83
CA THR A 60 7.06 1.69 1.24
C THR A 60 7.07 3.20 1.02
N ALA A 61 6.48 3.70 -0.06
CA ALA A 61 6.38 5.14 -0.30
C ALA A 61 5.44 5.84 0.71
N VAL A 62 4.31 5.21 1.06
CA VAL A 62 3.40 5.67 2.13
C VAL A 62 4.13 5.73 3.46
N GLU A 63 4.82 4.66 3.86
CA GLU A 63 5.62 4.60 5.10
C GLU A 63 6.66 5.72 5.16
N ASN A 64 7.37 5.97 4.05
CA ASN A 64 8.37 7.04 3.96
C ASN A 64 7.79 8.45 4.14
N VAL A 65 6.56 8.69 3.67
CA VAL A 65 5.85 9.96 3.88
C VAL A 65 5.36 10.03 5.32
N GLN A 66 4.70 8.98 5.81
CA GLN A 66 4.14 8.92 7.16
C GLN A 66 5.22 9.09 8.24
N GLU A 67 6.40 8.49 8.07
CA GLU A 67 7.52 8.65 9.00
C GLU A 67 7.92 10.13 9.15
N LYS A 68 7.89 10.90 8.06
CA LYS A 68 8.22 12.33 8.09
C LYS A 68 7.11 13.15 8.73
N VAL A 69 5.84 12.80 8.46
CA VAL A 69 4.68 13.42 9.12
C VAL A 69 4.79 13.21 10.63
N ASN A 70 4.99 11.97 11.07
CA ASN A 70 5.12 11.62 12.49
C ASN A 70 6.26 12.40 13.17
N LYS A 71 7.43 12.53 12.52
CA LYS A 71 8.55 13.34 13.05
C LYS A 71 8.19 14.82 13.19
N MET A 72 7.43 15.38 12.26
CA MET A 72 6.95 16.76 12.37
C MET A 72 5.91 16.91 13.48
N GLU A 73 4.99 15.96 13.63
CA GLU A 73 4.00 15.91 14.72
C GLU A 73 4.66 15.78 16.10
N ASP A 74 5.69 14.94 16.22
CA ASP A 74 6.48 14.79 17.44
C ASP A 74 7.19 16.10 17.80
N GLN A 75 7.81 16.76 16.82
CA GLN A 75 8.47 18.05 17.04
C GLN A 75 7.46 19.14 17.42
N TYR A 76 6.25 19.14 16.85
CA TYR A 76 5.16 20.04 17.24
C TYR A 76 4.68 19.78 18.67
N SER A 77 4.46 18.52 19.03
CA SER A 77 3.95 18.10 20.34
C SER A 77 4.93 18.43 21.46
N ASN A 78 6.24 18.38 21.17
CA ASN A 78 7.30 18.72 22.10
C ASN A 78 7.69 20.22 22.11
N ALA A 79 7.12 21.03 21.21
CA ALA A 79 7.43 22.45 21.14
C ALA A 79 6.77 23.25 22.28
N LYS A 80 7.39 24.38 22.63
CA LYS A 80 6.77 25.36 23.54
C LYS A 80 5.49 25.90 22.89
N LYS A 81 4.47 26.22 23.71
CA LYS A 81 3.20 26.82 23.23
C LYS A 81 3.42 28.08 22.38
N SER A 82 4.44 28.87 22.67
CA SER A 82 4.84 30.04 21.87
C SER A 82 5.21 29.70 20.43
N ASP A 83 5.83 28.54 20.23
CA ASP A 83 6.43 28.12 18.95
C ASP A 83 5.44 27.26 18.13
N GLN A 84 4.42 26.68 18.78
CA GLN A 84 3.42 25.82 18.13
C GLN A 84 2.64 26.54 17.03
N LYS A 85 2.34 27.83 17.20
CA LYS A 85 1.62 28.61 16.18
C LYS A 85 2.42 28.76 14.88
N ASP A 86 3.74 28.93 15.00
CA ASP A 86 4.61 29.06 13.83
C ASP A 86 4.79 27.70 13.16
N LEU A 87 4.99 26.63 13.95
CA LEU A 87 5.13 25.27 13.45
C LEU A 87 3.87 24.79 12.71
N ILE A 88 2.66 25.05 13.22
CA ILE A 88 1.43 24.62 12.54
C ILE A 88 1.24 25.36 11.21
N SER A 89 1.65 26.63 11.14
CA SER A 89 1.62 27.40 9.90
C SER A 89 2.60 26.83 8.88
N GLU A 90 3.81 26.48 9.31
CA GLU A 90 4.81 25.83 8.45
C GLU A 90 4.37 24.43 7.98
N LEU A 91 3.73 23.64 8.85
CA LEU A 91 3.16 22.34 8.47
C LEU A 91 2.10 22.48 7.38
N HIS A 92 1.24 23.50 7.49
CA HIS A 92 0.21 23.78 6.50
C HIS A 92 0.80 24.23 5.16
N GLU A 93 1.88 25.02 5.16
CA GLU A 93 2.62 25.36 3.94
C GLU A 93 3.24 24.12 3.28
N ILE A 94 3.85 23.24 4.08
CA ILE A 94 4.45 22.00 3.59
C ILE A 94 3.38 21.10 2.97
N ASP A 95 2.23 20.94 3.62
CA ASP A 95 1.12 20.15 3.06
C ASP A 95 0.58 20.77 1.78
N LYS A 96 0.39 22.10 1.75
CA LYS A 96 -0.06 22.80 0.54
C LYS A 96 0.90 22.61 -0.65
N GLU A 97 2.21 22.62 -0.40
CA GLU A 97 3.23 22.48 -1.45
C GLU A 97 3.41 21.04 -1.90
N SER A 98 3.41 20.08 -0.97
CA SER A 98 3.69 18.68 -1.25
C SER A 98 2.44 17.83 -1.52
N GLN A 99 1.28 18.32 -1.11
CA GLN A 99 -0.01 17.62 -1.13
C GLN A 99 0.05 16.24 -0.47
N TYR A 100 0.90 16.08 0.57
CA TYR A 100 1.15 14.76 1.17
C TYR A 100 -0.13 14.15 1.74
N SER A 101 -1.01 14.95 2.37
CA SER A 101 -2.27 14.46 2.93
C SER A 101 -3.17 13.86 1.85
N GLN A 102 -3.27 14.52 0.70
CA GLN A 102 -4.04 14.04 -0.44
C GLN A 102 -3.44 12.77 -1.02
N HIS A 103 -2.11 12.73 -1.21
CA HIS A 103 -1.44 11.56 -1.78
C HIS A 103 -1.51 10.33 -0.86
N LEU A 104 -1.45 10.51 0.46
CA LEU A 104 -1.67 9.42 1.43
C LEU A 104 -3.08 8.85 1.29
N ALA A 105 -4.11 9.71 1.27
CA ALA A 105 -5.49 9.28 1.11
C ALA A 105 -5.71 8.52 -0.22
N SER A 106 -5.23 9.07 -1.33
CA SER A 106 -5.32 8.39 -2.65
C SER A 106 -4.55 7.07 -2.67
N ALA A 107 -3.42 6.98 -1.96
CA ALA A 107 -2.65 5.75 -1.89
C ALA A 107 -3.39 4.65 -1.13
N GLU A 108 -4.10 4.99 -0.05
CA GLU A 108 -4.87 4.03 0.74
C GLU A 108 -6.05 3.44 -0.06
N GLU A 109 -6.81 4.29 -0.75
CA GLU A 109 -7.86 3.85 -1.68
C GLU A 109 -7.31 2.96 -2.79
N PHE A 110 -6.16 3.34 -3.34
CA PHE A 110 -5.55 2.60 -4.43
C PHE A 110 -4.95 1.26 -3.99
N ILE A 111 -4.38 1.17 -2.78
CA ILE A 111 -3.93 -0.09 -2.18
C ILE A 111 -5.10 -1.08 -2.10
N HIS A 112 -6.25 -0.66 -1.58
CA HIS A 112 -7.43 -1.54 -1.52
C HIS A 112 -7.89 -2.01 -2.89
N THR A 113 -7.85 -1.11 -3.87
CA THR A 113 -8.16 -1.45 -5.27
C THR A 113 -7.20 -2.53 -5.78
N LEU A 114 -5.89 -2.35 -5.61
CA LEU A 114 -4.87 -3.31 -6.02
C LEU A 114 -4.99 -4.65 -5.30
N GLU A 115 -5.36 -4.68 -4.02
CA GLU A 115 -5.61 -5.93 -3.27
C GLU A 115 -6.78 -6.72 -3.85
N GLY A 116 -7.86 -6.03 -4.25
CA GLY A 116 -8.98 -6.64 -4.95
C GLY A 116 -8.56 -7.25 -6.29
N GLN A 117 -7.75 -6.53 -7.06
CA GLN A 117 -7.24 -6.98 -8.35
C GLN A 117 -6.24 -8.14 -8.22
N LEU A 118 -5.39 -8.11 -7.20
CA LEU A 118 -4.51 -9.22 -6.84
C LEU A 118 -5.30 -10.48 -6.48
N THR A 119 -6.38 -10.33 -5.72
CA THR A 119 -7.27 -11.44 -5.38
C THR A 119 -7.90 -12.06 -6.62
N LYS A 120 -8.41 -11.24 -7.55
CA LYS A 120 -8.92 -11.70 -8.85
C LYS A 120 -7.85 -12.42 -9.66
N ALA A 121 -6.61 -11.92 -9.70
CA ALA A 121 -5.50 -12.55 -10.39
C ALA A 121 -5.14 -13.92 -9.80
N LYS A 122 -5.06 -14.03 -8.48
CA LYS A 122 -4.81 -15.29 -7.79
C LYS A 122 -5.90 -16.33 -8.02
N VAL A 123 -7.17 -15.91 -8.02
CA VAL A 123 -8.31 -16.80 -8.34
C VAL A 123 -8.21 -17.32 -9.77
N ASN A 124 -7.93 -16.45 -10.74
CA ASN A 124 -7.78 -16.84 -12.14
C ASN A 124 -6.57 -17.75 -12.35
N LEU A 125 -5.46 -17.48 -11.66
CA LEU A 125 -4.28 -18.35 -11.68
C LEU A 125 -4.61 -19.75 -11.15
N GLY A 126 -5.26 -19.84 -9.99
CA GLY A 126 -5.68 -21.14 -9.42
C GLY A 126 -6.71 -21.88 -10.30
N ARG A 127 -7.52 -21.16 -11.08
CA ARG A 127 -8.42 -21.76 -12.08
C ARG A 127 -7.61 -22.33 -13.26
N ALA A 128 -6.65 -21.57 -13.78
CA ALA A 128 -5.81 -22.00 -14.90
C ALA A 128 -4.93 -23.20 -14.53
N GLN A 129 -4.29 -23.16 -13.34
CA GLN A 129 -3.49 -24.28 -12.82
C GLN A 129 -4.28 -25.59 -12.74
N ARG A 130 -5.52 -25.53 -12.24
CA ARG A 130 -6.40 -26.71 -12.16
C ARG A 130 -6.75 -27.27 -13.53
N LYS A 131 -7.05 -26.41 -14.50
CA LYS A 131 -7.39 -26.81 -15.87
C LYS A 131 -6.19 -27.44 -16.59
N LEU A 132 -5.02 -26.84 -16.44
CA LEU A 132 -3.76 -27.31 -17.02
C LEU A 132 -3.11 -28.47 -16.24
N LYS A 133 -3.71 -28.91 -15.12
CA LYS A 133 -3.16 -29.96 -14.23
C LYS A 133 -1.74 -29.63 -13.72
N LEU A 134 -1.44 -28.35 -13.54
CA LEU A 134 -0.18 -27.88 -12.99
C LEU A 134 -0.21 -27.97 -11.46
N PRO A 135 0.93 -28.26 -10.80
CA PRO A 135 1.00 -28.21 -9.35
C PRO A 135 0.70 -26.78 -8.85
N PRO A 136 0.02 -26.62 -7.71
CA PRO A 136 -0.25 -25.30 -7.15
C PRO A 136 1.07 -24.59 -6.84
N SER A 137 1.18 -23.32 -7.22
CA SER A 137 2.33 -22.48 -6.84
C SER A 137 2.40 -22.38 -5.32
N ARG A 138 3.59 -22.62 -4.75
CA ARG A 138 3.88 -22.68 -3.30
C ARG A 138 3.42 -21.45 -2.52
N ASP A 139 3.35 -20.29 -3.16
CA ASP A 139 2.93 -19.02 -2.54
C ASP A 139 1.42 -18.97 -2.18
N SER A 140 0.65 -19.96 -2.61
CA SER A 140 -0.80 -20.04 -2.35
C SER A 140 -1.12 -20.61 -0.95
N ILE A 141 -0.15 -21.20 -0.26
CA ILE A 141 -0.38 -21.97 0.98
C ILE A 141 -0.14 -21.11 2.24
N GLU A 142 0.68 -20.07 2.17
CA GLU A 142 1.14 -19.36 3.37
C GLU A 142 0.10 -18.40 3.98
N ASN A 143 -0.88 -17.94 3.19
CA ASN A 143 -1.93 -17.02 3.68
C ASN A 143 -3.16 -17.71 4.29
N ALA A 144 -3.30 -19.04 4.15
CA ALA A 144 -4.42 -19.78 4.75
C ALA A 144 -4.15 -20.21 6.21
N SER A 145 -2.88 -20.27 6.62
CA SER A 145 -2.48 -20.75 7.95
C SER A 145 -2.46 -19.68 9.04
N VAL A 146 -2.56 -18.38 8.71
CA VAL A 146 -2.38 -17.29 9.69
C VAL A 146 -3.68 -16.84 10.37
N GLN A 147 -4.87 -17.29 9.91
CA GLN A 147 -6.15 -16.88 10.51
C GLN A 147 -6.79 -17.89 11.48
N SER A 148 -6.14 -19.02 11.81
CA SER A 148 -6.78 -20.09 12.62
C SER A 148 -6.19 -20.30 14.03
N THR A 149 -5.48 -19.33 14.61
CA THR A 149 -5.01 -19.44 16.01
C THR A 149 -5.13 -18.13 16.77
N ASN A 150 -6.29 -17.49 16.78
CA ASN A 150 -6.62 -16.49 17.81
C ASN A 150 -8.12 -16.54 18.10
N GLY A 151 -8.54 -17.63 18.74
CA GLY A 151 -9.91 -17.81 19.18
C GLY A 151 -10.00 -18.87 20.28
N LEU A 152 -10.35 -18.41 21.48
CA LEU A 152 -10.88 -19.16 22.63
C LEU A 152 -9.87 -19.92 23.49
N ASN A 153 -9.54 -19.32 24.64
CA ASN A 153 -9.45 -20.10 25.87
C ASN A 153 -10.18 -19.36 27.00
N TRP A 154 -11.47 -19.66 27.14
CA TRP A 154 -12.22 -19.44 28.38
C TRP A 154 -12.19 -20.75 29.17
N SER A 155 -11.60 -20.68 30.36
CA SER A 155 -11.97 -21.38 31.60
C SER A 155 -12.38 -22.86 31.52
N GLN A 156 -11.65 -23.70 32.27
CA GLN A 156 -12.29 -24.61 33.23
C GLN A 156 -11.38 -24.80 34.46
N GLY A 157 -12.04 -24.75 35.62
CA GLY A 157 -11.48 -25.12 36.90
C GLY A 157 -11.79 -26.57 37.24
N THR A 158 -11.02 -27.10 38.18
CA THR A 158 -11.37 -28.11 39.17
C THR A 158 -10.59 -27.78 40.43
#